data_AF-A0A8T0D725-F1
#
_entry.id   AF-A0A8T0D725-F1
#
_cell.length_a   1.000
_cell.length_b   1.000
_cell.length_c   1.000
_cell.angle_alpha   90.00
_cell.angle_beta   90.00
_cell.angle_gamma   90.00
#
_symmetry.space_group_name_H-M   'P 1'
#
loop_
_entity.id
_entity.type
_entity.pdbx_description
1 polymer ?
#
loop_
_entity_poly.entity_id
_entity_poly.type
_entity_poly.pdbx_seq_one_letter_code
_entity_poly.pdbx_strand_id
1 'polypeptide(L)'
;MDPSDPDFKYLGVDRKALMKEQSTFDAKNVLWVEDEKEGYVLADIVQTTGDTIVVRMKDGTYERLWQPSAAQAILKLAVRVPVSLL
;
A
#
# COMPACT_ATOMS: atom_id res chain seq x y z
N MET A 1 19.51 -23.41 -5.52
CA MET A 1 19.58 -22.69 -4.23
C MET A 1 18.91 -23.56 -3.20
N ASP A 2 19.65 -23.94 -2.16
CA ASP A 2 19.11 -24.70 -1.04
C ASP A 2 18.34 -23.74 -0.12
N PRO A 3 17.03 -23.95 0.11
CA PRO A 3 16.24 -23.14 1.05
C PRO A 3 16.71 -23.25 2.50
N SER A 4 17.57 -24.22 2.81
CA SER A 4 18.08 -24.51 4.15
C SER A 4 19.41 -23.79 4.44
N ASP A 5 19.94 -23.05 3.49
CA ASP A 5 21.17 -22.28 3.68
C ASP A 5 20.92 -21.15 4.70
N PRO A 6 21.67 -21.07 5.81
CA PRO A 6 21.52 -20.02 6.82
C PRO A 6 21.66 -18.60 6.25
N ASP A 7 22.37 -18.43 5.14
CA ASP A 7 22.54 -17.14 4.48
C ASP A 7 21.24 -16.65 3.81
N PHE A 8 20.31 -17.55 3.46
CA PHE A 8 19.01 -17.18 2.89
C PHE A 8 17.99 -16.71 3.92
N LYS A 9 18.27 -16.83 5.22
CA LYS A 9 17.35 -16.42 6.28
C LYS A 9 16.96 -14.93 6.19
N TYR A 10 17.87 -14.09 5.70
CA TYR A 10 17.65 -12.65 5.55
C TYR A 10 17.83 -12.15 4.10
N LEU A 11 18.42 -12.95 3.22
CA LEU A 11 18.68 -12.60 1.82
C LEU A 11 17.69 -13.24 0.83
N GLY A 12 17.01 -14.31 1.25
CA GLY A 12 16.09 -15.07 0.41
C GLY A 12 14.64 -14.76 0.76
N VAL A 13 13.83 -14.51 -0.27
CA VAL A 13 12.37 -14.54 -0.12
C VAL A 13 11.90 -15.97 -0.41
N ASP A 14 11.42 -16.68 0.62
CA ASP A 14 10.81 -17.99 0.42
C ASP A 14 9.51 -17.83 -0.36
N ARG A 15 9.55 -18.16 -1.66
CA ARG A 15 8.41 -18.04 -2.57
C ARG A 15 7.20 -18.87 -2.13
N LYS A 16 7.41 -19.98 -1.40
CA LYS A 16 6.30 -20.82 -0.90
C LYS A 16 5.59 -20.16 0.28
N ALA A 17 6.34 -19.56 1.19
CA ALA A 17 5.78 -18.76 2.27
C ALA A 17 5.08 -17.52 1.71
N LEU A 18 5.71 -16.82 0.75
CA LEU A 18 5.17 -15.62 0.11
C LEU A 18 3.87 -15.90 -0.66
N MET A 19 3.79 -17.01 -1.41
CA MET A 19 2.56 -17.41 -2.09
C MET A 19 1.40 -17.70 -1.13
N LYS A 20 1.71 -18.14 0.10
CA LYS A 20 0.70 -18.42 1.12
C LYS A 20 0.17 -17.14 1.78
N GLU A 21 1.02 -16.11 1.88
CA GLU A 21 0.65 -14.78 2.35
C GLU A 21 -0.01 -13.92 1.27
N GLN A 22 0.03 -14.34 0.01
CA GLN A 22 -0.60 -13.65 -1.10
C GLN A 22 -2.14 -13.78 -1.03
N SER A 23 -2.75 -12.97 -0.16
CA SER A 23 -4.19 -12.75 -0.11
C SER A 23 -4.66 -11.97 -1.34
N THR A 24 -5.89 -12.23 -1.79
CA THR A 24 -6.54 -11.49 -2.87
C THR A 24 -6.58 -10.00 -2.54
N PHE A 25 -5.67 -9.23 -3.15
CA PHE A 25 -5.57 -7.79 -2.97
C PHE A 25 -6.40 -7.09 -4.04
N ASP A 26 -7.45 -6.39 -3.65
CA ASP A 26 -8.25 -5.59 -4.57
C ASP A 26 -7.72 -4.16 -4.64
N ALA A 27 -6.80 -3.95 -5.58
CA ALA A 27 -6.15 -2.65 -5.81
C ALA A 27 -7.13 -1.51 -6.14
N LYS A 28 -8.40 -1.81 -6.45
CA LYS A 28 -9.42 -0.78 -6.75
C LYS A 28 -10.08 -0.22 -5.50
N ASN A 29 -10.06 -0.97 -4.40
CA ASN A 29 -10.75 -0.64 -3.16
C ASN A 29 -9.80 -0.14 -2.06
N VAL A 30 -8.56 0.18 -2.42
CA VAL A 30 -7.52 0.60 -1.47
C VAL A 30 -6.84 1.87 -1.97
N LEU A 31 -6.50 2.76 -1.04
CA LEU A 31 -5.88 4.06 -1.30
C LEU A 31 -4.73 4.29 -0.33
N TRP A 32 -3.63 4.86 -0.82
CA TRP A 32 -2.57 5.37 0.05
C TRP A 32 -2.93 6.77 0.53
N VAL A 33 -2.97 6.94 1.85
CA VAL A 33 -3.28 8.20 2.52
C VAL A 33 -2.05 8.68 3.28
N GLU A 34 -1.77 9.98 3.26
CA GLU A 34 -0.68 10.57 4.01
C GLU A 34 -0.97 10.45 5.53
N ASP A 35 0.01 9.98 6.28
CA ASP A 35 -0.04 9.88 7.75
C ASP A 35 1.21 10.56 8.32
N GLU A 36 1.04 11.39 9.36
CA GLU A 36 2.16 12.15 9.91
C GLU A 36 3.24 11.27 10.58
N LYS A 37 2.90 10.05 11.00
CA LYS A 37 3.82 9.14 11.71
C LYS A 37 4.45 8.10 10.79
N GLU A 38 3.64 7.45 9.95
CA GLU A 38 4.09 6.40 9.03
C GLU A 38 4.42 6.94 7.62
N GLY A 39 4.18 8.23 7.37
CA GLY A 39 4.32 8.87 6.06
C GLY A 39 3.14 8.55 5.14
N TYR A 40 2.90 7.26 4.87
CA TYR A 40 1.77 6.80 4.07
C TYR A 40 1.20 5.49 4.62
N VAL A 41 -0.13 5.44 4.74
CA VAL A 41 -0.87 4.25 5.16
C VAL A 41 -1.80 3.77 4.06
N LEU A 42 -1.87 2.47 3.89
CA LEU A 42 -2.89 1.86 3.04
C LEU A 42 -4.23 1.88 3.79
N ALA A 43 -5.26 2.42 3.16
CA ALA A 43 -6.60 2.56 3.71
C ALA A 43 -7.64 1.96 2.74
N ASP A 44 -8.69 1.36 3.29
CA ASP A 44 -9.77 0.76 2.51
C ASP A 44 -10.81 1.81 2.12
N ILE A 45 -11.17 1.89 0.84
CA ILE A 45 -12.24 2.77 0.37
C ILE A 45 -13.58 2.14 0.74
N VAL A 46 -14.33 2.82 1.61
CA VAL A 46 -15.64 2.36 2.08
C VAL A 46 -16.76 2.93 1.21
N GLN A 47 -16.60 4.18 0.78
CA GLN A 47 -17.62 4.87 0.00
C GLN A 47 -17.01 5.93 -0.90
N THR A 48 -17.57 6.07 -2.09
CA THR A 48 -17.32 7.20 -2.99
C THR A 48 -18.66 7.90 -3.25
N THR A 49 -18.68 9.22 -3.13
CA THR A 49 -19.89 10.03 -3.35
C THR A 49 -19.48 11.34 -4.02
N GLY A 50 -19.74 11.45 -5.32
CA GLY A 50 -19.31 12.60 -6.13
C GLY A 50 -17.81 12.79 -6.01
N ASP A 51 -17.39 13.95 -5.50
CA ASP A 51 -15.98 14.32 -5.30
C ASP A 51 -15.44 13.95 -3.91
N THR A 52 -16.15 13.13 -3.14
CA THR A 52 -15.76 12.75 -1.78
C THR A 52 -15.53 11.25 -1.67
N ILE A 53 -14.41 10.86 -1.06
CA ILE A 53 -14.06 9.48 -0.73
C ILE A 53 -14.04 9.32 0.78
N VAL A 54 -14.69 8.29 1.31
CA VAL A 54 -14.57 7.88 2.71
C VAL A 54 -13.69 6.64 2.75
N VAL A 55 -12.58 6.75 3.46
CA VAL A 55 -11.62 5.67 3.66
C VAL A 55 -11.62 5.22 5.10
N ARG A 56 -11.35 3.93 5.32
CA ARG A 56 -11.11 3.32 6.62
C ARG A 56 -9.61 3.09 6.77
N MET A 57 -9.04 3.73 7.76
CA MET A 57 -7.63 3.61 8.11
C MET A 57 -7.36 2.31 8.86
N LYS A 58 -6.08 1.92 8.92
CA LYS A 58 -5.62 0.69 9.61
C LYS A 58 -5.97 0.67 11.10
N ASP A 59 -6.02 1.84 11.72
CA ASP A 59 -6.38 2.04 13.13
C ASP A 59 -7.89 1.94 13.38
N GLY A 60 -8.69 1.72 12.33
CA GLY A 60 -10.15 1.63 12.39
C GLY A 60 -10.87 2.97 12.34
N THR A 61 -10.14 4.09 12.21
CA THR A 61 -10.74 5.41 12.01
C THR A 61 -11.25 5.57 10.58
N TYR A 62 -12.18 6.50 10.40
CA TYR A 62 -12.74 6.84 9.10
C TYR A 62 -12.39 8.27 8.75
N GLU A 63 -11.78 8.47 7.58
CA GLU A 63 -11.41 9.79 7.09
C GLU A 63 -12.13 10.09 5.77
N ARG A 64 -12.48 11.36 5.60
CA ARG A 64 -13.16 11.86 4.41
C ARG A 64 -12.20 12.72 3.60
N LEU A 65 -11.85 12.25 2.41
CA LEU A 65 -10.93 12.88 1.48
C LEU A 65 -11.67 13.43 0.26
N TRP A 66 -11.15 14.51 -0.31
CA TRP A 66 -11.64 15.05 -1.58
C TRP A 66 -10.95 14.37 -2.76
N GLN A 67 -11.71 13.91 -3.76
CA GLN A 67 -11.27 13.01 -4.84
C GLN A 67 -10.05 13.51 -5.63
N PRO A 68 -9.94 14.80 -5.99
CA PRO A 68 -8.76 15.34 -6.68
C PRO A 68 -7.49 15.35 -5.81
N SER A 69 -7.63 15.40 -4.48
CA SER A 69 -6.51 15.28 -3.54
C SER A 69 -6.08 13.82 -3.37
N ALA A 70 -7.03 12.88 -3.32
CA ALA A 70 -6.75 11.45 -3.29
C ALA A 70 -6.02 10.96 -4.57
N ALA A 71 -6.41 11.45 -5.75
CA ALA A 71 -5.72 11.13 -7.01
C ALA A 71 -4.28 11.66 -7.03
N GLN A 72 -4.01 12.82 -6.41
CA GLN A 72 -2.65 13.35 -6.26
C GLN A 72 -1.79 12.50 -5.31
N ALA A 73 -2.36 11.87 -4.29
CA ALA A 73 -1.62 11.00 -3.38
C ALA A 73 -1.06 9.75 -4.09
N ILE A 74 -1.88 9.09 -4.93
CA ILE A 74 -1.43 7.94 -5.75
C ILE A 74 -0.32 8.36 -6.72
N LEU A 75 -0.46 9.52 -7.38
CA LEU A 75 0.52 10.01 -8.35
C LEU A 75 1.85 10.43 -7.69
N LYS A 76 1.79 11.05 -6.50
CA LYS A 76 2.99 11.47 -5.74
C LYS A 76 3.84 10.26 -5.30
N LEU A 77 3.20 9.14 -4.92
CA LEU A 77 3.93 7.92 -4.56
C LEU A 77 4.61 7.26 -5.78
N ALA A 78 3.92 7.23 -6.93
CA ALA A 78 4.47 6.67 -8.17
C ALA A 78 5.67 7.47 -8.73
N VAL A 79 5.77 8.76 -8.42
CA VAL A 79 6.86 9.64 -8.90
C VAL A 79 8.06 9.65 -7.95
N ARG A 80 7.95 9.11 -6.72
CA ARG A 80 9.01 9.16 -5.70
C ARG A 80 9.92 7.94 -5.65
N VAL A 81 9.85 7.02 -6.63
CA VAL A 81 10.94 6.06 -6.86
C VAL A 81 11.98 6.74 -7.75
N PRO A 82 13.15 7.16 -7.22
CA PRO A 82 14.16 7.78 -8.05
C PRO A 82 14.65 6.75 -9.07
N VAL A 83 14.42 7.04 -10.35
CA VAL A 83 15.10 6.42 -11.49
C VAL A 83 16.56 6.90 -11.48
N SER A 84 17.31 6.47 -10.46
CA SER A 84 18.74 6.79 -10.30
C SER A 84 19.57 5.55 -9.96
N LEU A 85 19.01 4.36 -10.23
CA LEU A 85 19.67 3.06 -10.09
C LEU A 85 19.49 2.17 -11.34
N LEU A 86 19.34 2.80 -12.51
CA LEU A 86 19.52 2.14 -13.82
C LEU A 86 20.83 2.60 -14.45
#